data_AF-A0A8J0R7J6-F1
#
_entry.id   AF-A0A8J0R7J6-F1
#
_cell.length_a   1.000
_cell.length_b   1.000
_cell.length_c   1.000
_cell.angle_alpha   90.00
_cell.angle_beta   90.00
_cell.angle_gamma   90.00
#
_symmetry.space_group_name_H-M   'P 1'
#
loop_
_entity.id
_entity.type
_entity.pdbx_description
1 polymer ?
#
loop_
_entity_poly.entity_id
_entity_poly.type
_entity_poly.pdbx_seq_one_letter_code
_entity_poly.pdbx_strand_id
1 'polypeptide(L)'
;MSGLHLIQQSIPRASLASPFCLREKEDTSVVNRSLSTPESGHDSSSLEDVKTSVLGLMVILQTKLYILPASHAMRVYEMLINHIQLHYKYNYSSPIATSIRLQVFDFLLHLRADSLRRVGLPNKDGAFRFSPYCLCESVNEQEKRAAERKPAGTLSPPSGSPSVPSQTVAPRMGFLPFSLAFGVILQCLKQETDWKVLKLVLNKLPECLRYKLLILSSPCNIDQLAGSLCAMLTDKTASDRLYITPDGFSCTDGWQWFLY
;
A
#
# COMPACT_ATOMS: atom_id res chain seq x y z
N MET A 1 60.91 -13.09 -11.51
CA MET A 1 60.00 -12.08 -10.93
C MET A 1 58.70 -12.78 -10.60
N SER A 2 58.36 -12.74 -9.32
CA SER A 2 57.31 -13.53 -8.68
C SER A 2 55.92 -12.90 -8.88
N GLY A 3 54.89 -13.76 -8.90
CA GLY A 3 53.49 -13.41 -8.61
C GLY A 3 52.68 -12.90 -9.81
N LEU A 4 51.44 -13.31 -10.09
CA LEU A 4 50.45 -14.04 -9.32
C LEU A 4 49.46 -14.71 -10.29
N HIS A 5 49.17 -15.98 -10.05
CA HIS A 5 48.01 -16.71 -10.57
C HIS A 5 46.94 -16.70 -9.46
N LEU A 6 45.66 -16.79 -9.87
CA LEU A 6 44.43 -16.82 -9.06
C LEU A 6 44.03 -15.50 -8.36
N ILE A 7 42.82 -15.00 -8.68
CA ILE A 7 41.60 -15.31 -7.91
C ILE A 7 40.39 -14.87 -8.77
N GLN A 8 39.67 -15.88 -9.25
CA GLN A 8 38.27 -15.79 -9.64
C GLN A 8 37.46 -16.02 -8.36
N GLN A 9 36.89 -14.96 -7.78
CA GLN A 9 35.86 -15.06 -6.75
C GLN A 9 35.07 -13.76 -6.66
N SER A 10 33.75 -13.90 -6.76
CA SER A 10 32.75 -13.10 -6.04
C SER A 10 32.66 -11.61 -6.39
N ILE A 11 31.77 -11.28 -7.32
CA ILE A 11 31.14 -9.95 -7.38
C ILE A 11 29.92 -9.98 -6.45
N PRO A 12 29.96 -9.42 -5.23
CA PRO A 12 28.74 -9.21 -4.46
C PRO A 12 27.93 -8.08 -5.09
N ARG A 13 26.61 -8.29 -5.20
CA ARG A 13 25.60 -7.26 -5.44
C ARG A 13 25.80 -6.12 -4.45
N ALA A 14 26.50 -5.07 -4.85
CA ALA A 14 26.52 -3.81 -4.13
C ALA A 14 25.13 -3.19 -4.23
N SER A 15 24.49 -3.09 -3.07
CA SER A 15 23.26 -2.36 -2.80
C SER A 15 23.33 -0.95 -3.39
N LEU A 16 22.49 -0.67 -4.39
CA LEU A 16 22.16 0.70 -4.79
C LEU A 16 21.27 1.31 -3.72
N ALA A 17 21.88 1.68 -2.59
CA ALA A 17 21.27 2.58 -1.63
C ALA A 17 21.09 3.93 -2.33
N SER A 18 19.84 4.31 -2.60
CA SER A 18 19.50 5.60 -3.19
C SER A 18 20.01 6.75 -2.29
N PRO A 19 20.46 7.89 -2.87
CA PRO A 19 21.02 9.02 -2.13
C PRO A 19 20.06 9.69 -1.11
N PHE A 20 18.78 9.30 -1.06
CA PHE A 20 17.85 9.66 0.01
C PHE A 20 18.16 8.98 1.35
N CYS A 21 18.75 7.78 1.35
CA CYS A 21 19.00 6.98 2.56
C CYS A 21 20.28 7.39 3.32
N LEU A 22 21.18 8.14 2.67
CA LEU A 22 22.41 8.63 3.31
C LEU A 22 22.19 9.97 4.03
N ARG A 23 21.23 10.79 3.57
CA ARG A 23 20.89 12.04 4.25
C ARG A 23 20.06 11.82 5.53
N GLU A 24 19.25 10.75 5.57
CA GLU A 24 18.54 10.34 6.80
C GLU A 24 19.47 9.81 7.91
N LYS A 25 20.69 9.37 7.59
CA LYS A 25 21.65 8.85 8.57
C LYS A 25 22.41 9.94 9.35
N GLU A 26 22.62 11.10 8.73
CA GLU A 26 23.21 12.25 9.44
C GLU A 26 22.14 12.95 10.30
N ASP A 27 20.90 13.03 9.82
CA ASP A 27 19.77 13.62 10.56
C ASP A 27 19.33 12.77 11.77
N THR A 28 19.48 11.43 11.72
CA THR A 28 19.19 10.55 12.88
C THR A 28 20.15 10.74 14.07
N SER A 29 21.37 11.25 13.82
CA SER A 29 22.35 11.47 14.89
C SER A 29 22.07 12.74 15.71
N VAL A 30 21.52 13.77 15.05
CA VAL A 30 21.16 15.05 15.69
C VAL A 30 19.88 14.91 16.51
N VAL A 31 18.92 14.09 16.02
CA VAL A 31 17.68 13.79 16.75
C VAL A 31 17.95 13.03 18.05
N ASN A 32 18.84 12.03 18.04
CA ASN A 32 19.12 11.23 19.24
C ASN A 32 19.86 11.99 20.37
N ARG A 33 20.56 13.09 20.06
CA ARG A 33 21.29 13.86 21.08
C ARG A 33 20.40 14.86 21.84
N SER A 34 19.23 15.17 21.29
CA SER A 34 18.26 16.12 21.88
C SER A 34 17.22 15.42 22.78
N LEU A 35 17.25 14.09 22.87
CA LEU A 35 16.24 13.26 23.55
C LEU A 35 16.59 12.91 25.02
N SER A 36 17.46 13.68 25.67
CA SER A 36 17.89 13.42 27.07
C SER A 36 17.33 14.40 28.11
N THR A 37 16.49 15.35 27.74
CA THR A 37 15.94 16.34 28.68
C THR A 37 14.45 16.57 28.44
N PRO A 38 13.60 16.50 29.48
CA PRO A 38 12.19 16.81 29.35
C PRO A 38 12.03 18.33 29.45
N GLU A 39 12.07 19.06 28.34
CA GLU A 39 11.67 20.48 28.33
C GLU A 39 10.80 20.85 27.11
N SER A 40 9.57 21.25 27.46
CA SER A 40 8.65 22.21 26.81
C SER A 40 8.74 22.48 25.29
N GLY A 41 7.68 22.07 24.58
CA GLY A 41 6.81 23.04 23.90
C GLY A 41 7.15 23.50 22.47
N HIS A 42 7.88 22.72 21.66
CA HIS A 42 8.05 23.01 20.23
C HIS A 42 7.96 21.72 19.39
N ASP A 43 7.57 21.83 18.11
CA ASP A 43 7.60 20.81 17.05
C ASP A 43 6.27 20.20 16.56
N SER A 44 5.16 20.95 16.61
CA SER A 44 4.04 20.65 15.69
C SER A 44 4.30 21.16 14.27
N SER A 45 5.06 22.26 14.12
CA SER A 45 5.35 22.84 12.80
C SER A 45 6.31 22.03 11.93
N SER A 46 7.10 21.11 12.51
CA SER A 46 8.16 20.38 11.80
C SER A 46 7.66 19.17 11.00
N LEU A 47 6.37 18.80 11.10
CA LEU A 47 5.80 17.62 10.44
C LEU A 47 4.67 17.97 9.45
N GLU A 48 4.31 19.25 9.33
CA GLU A 48 3.29 19.71 8.37
C GLU A 48 3.76 19.55 6.90
N ASP A 49 5.06 19.65 6.67
CA ASP A 49 5.71 19.36 5.38
C ASP A 49 5.59 17.86 5.02
N VAL A 50 5.75 16.96 5.99
CA VAL A 50 5.53 15.52 5.82
C VAL A 50 4.08 15.25 5.45
N LYS A 51 3.12 15.81 6.19
CA LYS A 51 1.69 15.70 5.88
C LYS A 51 1.37 16.21 4.47
N THR A 52 1.90 17.37 4.11
CA THR A 52 1.74 17.97 2.77
C THR A 52 2.33 17.06 1.69
N SER A 53 3.48 16.45 1.95
CA SER A 53 4.14 15.51 1.03
C SER A 53 3.29 14.25 0.82
N VAL A 54 2.71 13.68 1.89
CA VAL A 54 1.81 12.52 1.80
C VAL A 54 0.54 12.87 1.03
N LEU A 55 -0.03 14.05 1.25
CA LEU A 55 -1.16 14.57 0.46
C LEU A 55 -0.80 14.68 -1.03
N GLY A 56 0.38 15.21 -1.33
CA GLY A 56 0.92 15.26 -2.68
C GLY A 56 1.05 13.85 -3.31
N LEU A 57 1.52 12.86 -2.56
CA LEU A 57 1.61 11.47 -3.04
C LEU A 57 0.23 10.90 -3.41
N MET A 58 -0.81 11.18 -2.63
CA MET A 58 -2.19 10.74 -2.98
C MET A 58 -2.68 11.40 -4.28
N VAL A 59 -2.43 12.70 -4.46
CA VAL A 59 -2.76 13.42 -5.71
C VAL A 59 -1.98 12.87 -6.90
N ILE A 60 -0.69 12.57 -6.71
CA ILE A 60 0.15 11.96 -7.73
C ILE A 60 -0.38 10.57 -8.08
N LEU A 61 -0.75 9.75 -7.09
CA LEU A 61 -1.32 8.42 -7.33
C LEU A 61 -2.63 8.54 -8.13
N GLN A 62 -3.55 9.41 -7.70
CA GLN A 62 -4.82 9.66 -8.40
C GLN A 62 -4.61 10.09 -9.85
N THR A 63 -3.55 10.87 -10.12
CA THR A 63 -3.22 11.34 -11.47
C THR A 63 -2.55 10.24 -12.30
N LYS A 64 -1.50 9.61 -11.75
CA LYS A 64 -0.67 8.61 -12.44
C LYS A 64 -1.39 7.28 -12.63
N LEU A 65 -2.47 7.02 -11.90
CA LEU A 65 -3.32 5.86 -12.16
C LEU A 65 -3.82 5.85 -13.61
N TYR A 66 -4.01 7.02 -14.25
CA TYR A 66 -4.58 7.12 -15.60
C TYR A 66 -3.58 7.56 -16.68
N ILE A 67 -2.28 7.51 -16.40
CA ILE A 67 -1.23 7.98 -17.33
C ILE A 67 -0.03 7.02 -17.30
N LEU A 68 0.52 6.70 -18.47
CA LEU A 68 1.73 5.90 -18.57
C LEU A 68 3.01 6.67 -18.16
N PRO A 69 4.07 5.98 -17.71
CA PRO A 69 4.12 4.54 -17.42
C PRO A 69 3.42 4.19 -16.09
N ALA A 70 2.74 3.04 -16.06
CA ALA A 70 1.98 2.58 -14.89
C ALA A 70 2.85 2.31 -13.66
N SER A 71 4.16 2.09 -13.85
CA SER A 71 5.15 1.93 -12.78
C SER A 71 5.20 3.11 -11.81
N HIS A 72 4.87 4.33 -12.27
CA HIS A 72 4.81 5.50 -11.39
C HIS A 72 3.67 5.37 -10.36
N ALA A 73 2.49 4.93 -10.79
CA ALA A 73 1.36 4.71 -9.87
C ALA A 73 1.68 3.58 -8.87
N MET A 74 2.27 2.48 -9.36
CA MET A 74 2.69 1.37 -8.50
C MET A 74 3.63 1.84 -7.39
N ARG A 75 4.66 2.61 -7.76
CA ARG A 75 5.67 3.05 -6.80
C ARG A 75 5.09 3.97 -5.73
N VAL A 76 4.21 4.89 -6.13
CA VAL A 76 3.56 5.82 -5.19
C VAL A 76 2.61 5.07 -4.26
N TYR A 77 1.87 4.09 -4.77
CA TYR A 77 1.01 3.22 -3.95
C TYR A 77 1.84 2.47 -2.90
N GLU A 78 2.95 1.83 -3.28
CA GLU A 78 3.84 1.15 -2.33
C GLU A 78 4.41 2.10 -1.28
N MET A 79 4.81 3.32 -1.68
CA MET A 79 5.32 4.34 -0.75
C MET A 79 4.27 4.74 0.29
N LEU A 80 3.02 4.96 -0.12
CA LEU A 80 1.92 5.28 0.79
C LEU A 80 1.65 4.13 1.78
N ILE A 81 1.58 2.89 1.28
CA ILE A 81 1.37 1.71 2.14
C ILE A 81 2.50 1.58 3.16
N ASN A 82 3.76 1.62 2.70
CA ASN A 82 4.92 1.47 3.57
C ASN A 82 4.96 2.58 4.63
N HIS A 83 4.60 3.81 4.27
CA HIS A 83 4.55 4.91 5.23
C HIS A 83 3.56 4.64 6.38
N ILE A 84 2.35 4.15 6.06
CA ILE A 84 1.35 3.79 7.09
C ILE A 84 1.79 2.57 7.91
N GLN A 85 2.43 1.58 7.29
CA GLN A 85 3.00 0.45 8.04
C GLN A 85 4.02 0.93 9.08
N LEU A 86 4.85 1.92 8.76
CA LEU A 86 5.83 2.48 9.68
C LEU A 86 5.16 3.28 10.81
N HIS A 87 4.05 3.97 10.56
CA HIS A 87 3.29 4.67 11.62
C HIS A 87 2.86 3.70 12.72
N TYR A 88 2.36 2.52 12.36
CA TYR A 88 1.98 1.50 13.34
C TYR A 88 3.19 0.80 13.94
N LYS A 89 4.20 0.45 13.13
CA LYS A 89 5.43 -0.20 13.60
C LYS A 89 6.15 0.62 14.67
N TYR A 90 6.17 1.95 14.53
CA TYR A 90 6.85 2.86 15.45
C TYR A 90 5.90 3.63 16.38
N ASN A 91 4.61 3.25 16.44
CA ASN A 91 3.59 3.83 17.32
C ASN A 91 3.52 5.37 17.26
N TYR A 92 3.50 5.95 16.06
CA TYR A 92 3.36 7.40 15.93
C TYR A 92 1.99 7.85 16.44
N SER A 93 1.97 8.73 17.44
CA SER A 93 0.77 9.17 18.15
C SER A 93 0.49 10.67 18.04
N SER A 94 1.31 11.42 17.28
CA SER A 94 1.11 12.86 17.13
C SER A 94 -0.20 13.19 16.38
N PRO A 95 -0.81 14.36 16.63
CA PRO A 95 -2.01 14.80 15.89
C PRO A 95 -1.81 14.82 14.37
N ILE A 96 -0.59 15.11 13.91
CA ILE A 96 -0.23 15.09 12.49
C ILE A 96 -0.19 13.65 11.96
N ALA A 97 0.40 12.71 12.70
CA ALA A 97 0.40 11.29 12.32
C ALA A 97 -1.05 10.75 12.21
N THR A 98 -1.90 11.07 13.18
CA THR A 98 -3.34 10.77 13.14
C THR A 98 -4.03 11.39 11.91
N SER A 99 -3.75 12.66 11.61
CA SER A 99 -4.30 13.34 10.43
C SER A 99 -3.84 12.69 9.12
N ILE A 100 -2.60 12.20 9.06
CA ILE A 100 -2.08 11.44 7.92
C ILE A 100 -2.82 10.10 7.81
N ARG A 101 -2.94 9.33 8.89
CA ARG A 101 -3.67 8.05 8.90
C ARG A 101 -5.11 8.23 8.42
N LEU A 102 -5.83 9.22 8.94
CA LEU A 102 -7.20 9.55 8.52
C LEU A 102 -7.30 9.72 7.00
N GLN A 103 -6.47 10.58 6.43
CA GLN A 103 -6.53 10.93 5.01
C GLN A 103 -6.12 9.76 4.11
N VAL A 104 -5.10 8.99 4.51
CA VAL A 104 -4.65 7.84 3.73
C VAL A 104 -5.65 6.69 3.80
N PHE A 105 -6.24 6.38 4.97
CA PHE A 105 -7.29 5.37 5.05
C PHE A 105 -8.53 5.77 4.27
N ASP A 106 -8.92 7.05 4.34
CA ASP A 106 -10.01 7.58 3.52
C ASP A 106 -9.74 7.32 2.04
N PHE A 107 -8.56 7.68 1.55
CA PHE A 107 -8.15 7.45 0.17
C PHE A 107 -8.13 5.95 -0.22
N LEU A 108 -7.47 5.10 0.58
CA LEU A 108 -7.32 3.66 0.28
C LEU A 108 -8.67 2.94 0.26
N LEU A 109 -9.59 3.30 1.14
CA LEU A 109 -10.93 2.71 1.22
C LEU A 109 -11.86 3.14 0.09
N HIS A 110 -11.46 4.09 -0.77
CA HIS A 110 -12.14 4.42 -2.02
C HIS A 110 -11.63 3.64 -3.23
N LEU A 111 -10.56 2.84 -3.11
CA LEU A 111 -10.11 2.01 -4.22
C LEU A 111 -11.19 0.99 -4.62
N ARG A 112 -11.42 0.83 -5.92
CA ARG A 112 -12.36 -0.14 -6.48
C ARG A 112 -11.74 -0.90 -7.63
N ALA A 113 -12.35 -2.03 -7.98
CA ALA A 113 -12.04 -2.78 -9.20
C ALA A 113 -13.31 -3.02 -10.02
N ASP A 114 -13.20 -2.90 -11.34
CA ASP A 114 -14.26 -3.27 -12.28
C ASP A 114 -14.11 -4.72 -12.76
N SER A 115 -15.08 -5.24 -13.52
CA SER A 115 -15.06 -6.61 -14.05
C SER A 115 -13.82 -6.96 -14.89
N LEU A 116 -13.06 -5.97 -15.37
CA LEU A 116 -11.81 -6.14 -16.10
C LEU A 116 -10.58 -6.10 -15.18
N ARG A 117 -10.77 -6.20 -13.86
CA ARG A 117 -9.72 -6.12 -12.82
C ARG A 117 -8.99 -4.79 -12.79
N ARG A 118 -9.54 -3.73 -13.39
CA ARG A 118 -8.88 -2.42 -13.44
C ARG A 118 -9.12 -1.68 -12.14
N VAL A 119 -8.06 -1.10 -11.57
CA VAL A 119 -8.16 -0.30 -10.35
C VAL A 119 -8.74 1.07 -10.69
N GLY A 120 -9.66 1.56 -9.86
CA GLY A 120 -10.31 2.85 -10.04
C GLY A 120 -10.48 3.61 -8.74
N LEU A 121 -10.68 4.92 -8.90
CA LEU A 121 -10.98 5.88 -7.85
C LEU A 121 -12.19 6.73 -8.26
N PRO A 122 -12.94 7.29 -7.30
CA PRO A 122 -14.03 8.20 -7.61
C PRO A 122 -13.48 9.50 -8.23
N ASN A 123 -14.22 10.06 -9.17
CA ASN A 123 -14.01 11.40 -9.70
C ASN A 123 -14.65 12.45 -8.79
N LYS A 124 -14.59 13.73 -9.17
CA LYS A 124 -15.19 14.84 -8.41
C LYS A 124 -16.71 14.72 -8.24
N ASP A 125 -17.37 14.02 -9.15
CA ASP A 125 -18.82 13.79 -9.17
C ASP A 125 -19.21 12.51 -8.40
N GLY A 126 -18.25 11.80 -7.79
CA GLY A 126 -18.45 10.54 -7.09
C GLY A 126 -18.54 9.31 -7.99
N ALA A 127 -18.49 9.46 -9.32
CA ALA A 127 -18.46 8.36 -10.27
C ALA A 127 -17.08 7.71 -10.33
N PHE A 128 -17.02 6.38 -10.33
CA PHE A 128 -15.75 5.66 -10.42
C PHE A 128 -15.17 5.72 -11.84
N ARG A 129 -13.92 6.17 -11.94
CA ARG A 129 -13.12 6.06 -13.15
C ARG A 129 -12.14 4.90 -12.97
N PHE A 130 -12.12 3.98 -13.92
CA PHE A 130 -11.21 2.83 -13.88
C PHE A 130 -10.00 3.05 -14.79
N SER A 131 -8.83 2.68 -14.30
CA SER A 131 -7.57 2.88 -15.01
C SER A 131 -7.43 1.93 -16.19
N PRO A 132 -7.07 2.42 -17.39
CA PRO A 132 -6.71 1.54 -18.49
C PRO A 132 -5.32 0.90 -18.33
N TYR A 133 -4.56 1.26 -17.29
CA TYR A 133 -3.14 0.90 -17.15
C TYR A 133 -2.79 0.22 -15.81
N CYS A 134 -3.71 0.09 -14.87
CA CYS A 134 -3.44 -0.47 -13.54
C CYS A 134 -4.46 -1.55 -13.17
N LEU A 135 -4.00 -2.75 -12.86
CA LEU A 135 -4.81 -3.90 -12.47
C LEU A 135 -4.70 -4.22 -10.97
N CYS A 136 -5.73 -4.84 -10.40
CA CYS A 136 -5.78 -5.32 -9.01
C CYS A 136 -5.37 -6.78 -8.85
N GLU A 137 -5.16 -7.48 -9.97
CA GLU A 137 -4.63 -8.86 -10.06
C GLU A 137 -3.49 -8.86 -11.08
N SER A 138 -2.37 -9.53 -10.78
CA SER A 138 -1.37 -9.81 -11.81
C SER A 138 -1.94 -10.92 -12.69
N VAL A 139 -2.11 -10.67 -13.98
CA VAL A 139 -2.39 -11.76 -14.92
C VAL A 139 -1.17 -12.67 -14.86
N ASN A 140 -1.30 -13.81 -14.18
CA ASN A 140 -0.24 -14.79 -14.17
C ASN A 140 0.07 -15.11 -15.63
N GLU A 141 1.36 -15.07 -16.01
CA GLU A 141 1.89 -15.65 -17.24
C GLU A 141 1.66 -17.19 -17.31
N GLN A 142 0.67 -17.74 -16.59
CA GLN A 142 0.23 -19.13 -16.62
C GLN A 142 -0.74 -19.42 -17.77
N GLU A 143 -1.56 -18.45 -18.19
CA GLU A 143 -2.42 -18.64 -19.37
C GLU A 143 -1.63 -18.60 -20.69
N LYS A 144 -0.52 -17.85 -20.73
CA LYS A 144 0.37 -17.84 -21.89
C LYS A 144 1.06 -19.17 -22.14
N ARG A 145 1.27 -19.97 -21.07
CA ARG A 145 1.88 -21.31 -21.15
C ARG A 145 0.87 -22.43 -21.39
N ALA A 146 -0.43 -22.19 -21.18
CA ALA A 146 -1.49 -23.16 -21.46
C ALA A 146 -1.90 -23.19 -22.95
N ALA A 147 -1.69 -22.09 -23.68
CA ALA A 147 -1.95 -22.01 -25.13
C ALA A 147 -0.85 -22.67 -25.99
N GLU A 148 0.32 -22.98 -25.43
CA GLU A 148 1.47 -23.57 -26.14
C GLU A 148 1.63 -25.09 -25.96
N ARG A 149 0.53 -25.84 -25.72
CA ARG A 149 0.56 -27.30 -25.90
C ARG A 149 -0.31 -27.73 -27.07
N LYS A 150 0.21 -27.53 -28.29
CA LYS A 150 -0.12 -28.37 -29.44
C LYS A 150 0.95 -29.45 -29.62
N PRO A 151 0.57 -30.69 -30.00
CA PRO A 151 1.49 -31.82 -30.04
C PRO A 151 2.50 -31.72 -31.18
N ALA A 152 3.69 -32.26 -30.94
CA ALA A 152 4.80 -32.33 -31.87
C ALA A 152 4.46 -33.17 -33.12
N GLY A 153 4.79 -32.64 -34.31
CA GLY A 153 4.65 -33.33 -35.59
C GLY A 153 5.55 -32.73 -36.68
N THR A 154 6.76 -33.29 -36.78
CA THR A 154 7.62 -33.52 -37.98
C THR A 154 7.84 -32.47 -39.09
N LEU A 155 9.13 -32.07 -39.22
CA LEU A 155 10.02 -31.94 -40.41
C LEU A 155 10.00 -30.69 -41.36
N SER A 156 11.12 -29.94 -41.27
CA SER A 156 11.97 -29.28 -42.30
C SER A 156 11.62 -27.90 -42.96
N PRO A 157 12.63 -27.03 -43.28
CA PRO A 157 12.48 -25.61 -43.68
C PRO A 157 12.68 -25.34 -45.20
N PRO A 158 12.39 -24.12 -45.76
CA PRO A 158 13.45 -23.10 -45.94
C PRO A 158 13.03 -21.61 -46.08
N SER A 159 14.07 -20.75 -46.08
CA SER A 159 14.24 -19.50 -46.85
C SER A 159 13.94 -18.14 -46.20
N GLY A 160 14.86 -17.21 -46.46
CA GLY A 160 15.08 -15.97 -45.75
C GLY A 160 14.18 -14.80 -46.17
N SER A 161 13.90 -13.95 -45.18
CA SER A 161 13.53 -12.55 -45.33
C SER A 161 13.80 -11.85 -44.00
N PRO A 162 14.39 -10.65 -43.95
CA PRO A 162 14.52 -9.89 -42.72
C PRO A 162 13.12 -9.38 -42.35
N SER A 163 12.38 -10.20 -41.61
CA SER A 163 11.17 -9.73 -40.93
C SER A 163 11.62 -8.78 -39.83
N VAL A 164 11.36 -7.49 -40.03
CA VAL A 164 11.41 -6.50 -38.96
C VAL A 164 10.43 -7.02 -37.89
N PRO A 165 10.87 -7.34 -36.66
CA PRO A 165 9.91 -7.65 -35.63
C PRO A 165 9.12 -6.36 -35.39
N SER A 166 7.85 -6.35 -35.80
CA SER A 166 6.88 -5.40 -35.28
C SER A 166 6.79 -5.68 -33.78
N GLN A 167 7.66 -5.03 -33.02
CA GLN A 167 7.57 -4.99 -31.57
C GLN A 167 6.37 -4.11 -31.28
N THR A 168 5.16 -4.67 -31.39
CA THR A 168 4.03 -4.20 -30.61
C THR A 168 4.44 -4.38 -29.15
N VAL A 169 5.13 -3.39 -28.60
CA VAL A 169 5.44 -3.29 -27.18
C VAL A 169 4.09 -3.13 -26.49
N ALA A 170 3.52 -4.26 -26.06
CA ALA A 170 2.31 -4.24 -25.25
C ALA A 170 2.55 -3.27 -24.08
N PRO A 171 1.64 -2.33 -23.82
CA PRO A 171 1.81 -1.38 -22.73
C PRO A 171 2.04 -2.17 -21.44
N ARG A 172 3.15 -1.90 -20.76
CA ARG A 172 3.47 -2.56 -19.49
C ARG A 172 2.44 -2.13 -18.46
N MET A 173 1.44 -2.99 -18.29
CA MET A 173 0.38 -2.84 -17.31
C MET A 173 1.00 -2.77 -15.91
N GLY A 174 0.45 -1.89 -15.07
CA GLY A 174 0.80 -1.80 -13.66
C GLY A 174 -0.07 -2.72 -12.82
N PHE A 175 0.46 -3.14 -11.68
CA PHE A 175 -0.24 -4.00 -10.73
C PHE A 175 -0.25 -3.36 -9.34
N LEU A 176 -1.44 -3.10 -8.81
CA LEU A 176 -1.67 -2.52 -7.48
C LEU A 176 -2.46 -3.52 -6.65
N PRO A 177 -1.79 -4.48 -5.98
CA PRO A 177 -2.47 -5.49 -5.16
C PRO A 177 -3.18 -4.84 -3.98
N PHE A 178 -4.47 -5.14 -3.83
CA PHE A 178 -5.25 -4.65 -2.69
C PHE A 178 -4.83 -5.29 -1.36
N SER A 179 -4.18 -6.46 -1.37
CA SER A 179 -3.66 -7.11 -0.17
C SER A 179 -2.71 -6.22 0.64
N LEU A 180 -2.01 -5.28 -0.02
CA LEU A 180 -1.17 -4.29 0.65
C LEU A 180 -2.00 -3.29 1.48
N ALA A 181 -3.04 -2.71 0.89
CA ALA A 181 -4.01 -1.85 1.59
C ALA A 181 -4.76 -2.64 2.68
N PHE A 182 -5.17 -3.86 2.38
CA PHE A 182 -5.83 -4.74 3.34
C PHE A 182 -4.94 -5.04 4.55
N GLY A 183 -3.63 -5.24 4.34
CA GLY A 183 -2.67 -5.44 5.42
C GLY A 183 -2.59 -4.27 6.39
N VAL A 184 -2.57 -3.02 5.89
CA VAL A 184 -2.57 -1.83 6.77
C VAL A 184 -3.93 -1.58 7.42
N ILE A 185 -5.04 -1.98 6.79
CA ILE A 185 -6.36 -1.98 7.42
C ILE A 185 -6.38 -2.94 8.62
N LEU A 186 -5.85 -4.17 8.46
CA LEU A 186 -5.73 -5.11 9.57
C LEU A 186 -4.82 -4.59 10.68
N GLN A 187 -3.73 -3.88 10.35
CA GLN A 187 -2.89 -3.22 11.35
C GLN A 187 -3.66 -2.15 12.13
N CYS A 188 -4.46 -1.32 11.43
CA CYS A 188 -5.33 -0.33 12.06
C CYS A 188 -6.28 -0.96 13.07
N LEU A 189 -7.02 -1.99 12.67
CA LEU A 189 -7.98 -2.66 13.56
C LEU A 189 -7.32 -3.25 14.82
N LYS A 190 -6.04 -3.64 14.73
CA LYS A 190 -5.31 -4.25 15.85
C LYS A 190 -4.62 -3.23 16.76
N GLN A 191 -4.14 -2.12 16.21
CA GLN A 191 -3.14 -1.26 16.87
C GLN A 191 -3.57 0.21 16.97
N GLU A 192 -4.63 0.63 16.30
CA GLU A 192 -5.05 2.03 16.32
C GLU A 192 -5.50 2.47 17.73
N THR A 193 -5.06 3.67 18.10
CA THR A 193 -5.32 4.32 19.38
C THR A 193 -6.18 5.57 19.21
N ASP A 194 -6.26 6.12 18.00
CA ASP A 194 -7.16 7.23 17.69
C ASP A 194 -8.55 6.76 17.27
N TRP A 195 -9.57 7.19 18.01
CA TRP A 195 -10.95 6.83 17.72
C TRP A 195 -11.43 7.31 16.35
N LYS A 196 -11.01 8.48 15.87
CA LYS A 196 -11.48 9.02 14.57
C LYS A 196 -10.96 8.18 13.42
N VAL A 197 -9.69 7.74 13.49
CA VAL A 197 -9.12 6.84 12.47
C VAL A 197 -9.88 5.52 12.45
N LEU A 198 -10.04 4.90 13.62
CA LEU A 198 -10.68 3.60 13.73
C LEU A 198 -12.15 3.65 13.29
N LYS A 199 -12.88 4.68 13.72
CA LYS A 199 -14.26 4.94 13.29
C LYS A 199 -14.38 5.13 11.78
N LEU A 200 -13.45 5.87 11.16
CA LEU A 200 -13.44 6.06 9.70
C LEU A 200 -13.27 4.73 8.97
N VAL A 201 -12.31 3.91 9.42
CA VAL A 201 -12.05 2.60 8.81
C VAL A 201 -13.27 1.70 8.94
N LEU A 202 -13.84 1.57 10.14
CA LEU A 202 -15.01 0.72 10.38
C LEU A 202 -16.23 1.16 9.57
N ASN A 203 -16.49 2.46 9.45
CA ASN A 203 -17.62 2.96 8.68
C ASN A 203 -17.51 2.68 7.18
N LYS A 204 -16.30 2.75 6.62
CA LYS A 204 -16.07 2.60 5.17
C LYS A 204 -15.75 1.17 4.75
N LEU A 205 -15.34 0.32 5.69
CA LEU A 205 -14.97 -1.06 5.41
C LEU A 205 -16.11 -1.89 4.80
N PRO A 206 -17.37 -1.84 5.28
CA PRO A 206 -18.48 -2.59 4.68
C PRO A 206 -18.64 -2.28 3.19
N GLU A 207 -18.65 -0.99 2.83
CA GLU A 207 -18.77 -0.56 1.44
C GLU A 207 -17.57 -1.01 0.60
N CYS A 208 -16.35 -0.99 1.16
CA CYS A 208 -15.18 -1.54 0.49
C CYS A 208 -15.30 -3.05 0.24
N LEU A 209 -15.80 -3.82 1.21
CA LEU A 209 -15.95 -5.29 1.12
C LEU A 209 -17.03 -5.72 0.13
N ARG A 210 -18.01 -4.86 -0.18
CA ARG A 210 -19.02 -5.13 -1.24
C ARG A 210 -18.39 -5.33 -2.60
N TYR A 211 -17.22 -4.74 -2.86
CA TYR A 211 -16.47 -4.94 -4.09
C TYR A 211 -15.63 -6.21 -4.01
N LYS A 212 -16.35 -7.34 -4.01
CA LYS A 212 -15.81 -8.69 -3.89
C LYS A 212 -14.61 -8.93 -4.80
N LEU A 213 -14.64 -8.37 -6.02
CA LEU A 213 -13.57 -8.55 -6.97
C LEU A 213 -12.21 -8.07 -6.45
N LEU A 214 -12.17 -6.90 -5.81
CA LEU A 214 -10.94 -6.30 -5.27
C LEU A 214 -10.35 -7.17 -4.13
N ILE A 215 -11.24 -7.72 -3.31
CA ILE A 215 -10.90 -8.60 -2.20
C ILE A 215 -10.44 -9.97 -2.71
N LEU A 216 -11.13 -10.54 -3.70
CA LEU A 216 -10.88 -11.87 -4.25
C LEU A 216 -9.70 -11.91 -5.24
N SER A 217 -9.37 -10.81 -5.91
CA SER A 217 -8.19 -10.69 -6.79
C SER A 217 -6.85 -10.65 -6.05
N SER A 218 -6.90 -10.52 -4.73
CA SER A 218 -5.72 -10.34 -3.91
C SER A 218 -5.77 -11.34 -2.75
N PRO A 219 -4.63 -11.80 -2.21
CA PRO A 219 -4.63 -12.71 -1.07
C PRO A 219 -4.99 -11.98 0.24
N CYS A 220 -6.20 -11.41 0.32
CA CYS A 220 -6.73 -10.76 1.50
C CYS A 220 -7.15 -11.83 2.52
N ASN A 221 -6.60 -11.78 3.72
CA ASN A 221 -6.92 -12.74 4.77
C ASN A 221 -8.22 -12.33 5.51
N ILE A 222 -9.35 -12.72 4.95
CA ILE A 222 -10.69 -12.37 5.49
C ILE A 222 -10.92 -13.01 6.86
N ASP A 223 -10.36 -14.18 7.12
CA ASP A 223 -10.43 -14.83 8.43
C ASP A 223 -9.72 -13.99 9.50
N GLN A 224 -8.56 -13.41 9.17
CA GLN A 224 -7.88 -12.46 10.06
C GLN A 224 -8.68 -11.17 10.25
N LEU A 225 -9.42 -10.72 9.24
CA LEU A 225 -10.30 -9.58 9.40
C LEU A 225 -11.41 -9.90 10.41
N ALA A 226 -12.14 -11.00 10.21
CA ALA A 226 -13.17 -11.45 11.13
C ALA A 226 -12.61 -11.64 12.54
N GLY A 227 -11.46 -12.31 12.68
CA GLY A 227 -10.77 -12.49 13.95
C GLY A 227 -10.37 -11.16 14.62
N SER A 228 -9.93 -10.16 13.85
CA SER A 228 -9.57 -8.84 14.39
C SER A 228 -10.82 -8.09 14.88
N LEU A 229 -11.93 -8.14 14.14
CA LEU A 229 -13.20 -7.53 14.54
C LEU A 229 -13.80 -8.23 15.78
N CYS A 230 -13.78 -9.56 15.82
CA CYS A 230 -14.20 -10.33 16.99
C CYS A 230 -13.34 -10.01 18.21
N ALA A 231 -12.02 -9.95 18.04
CA ALA A 231 -11.11 -9.57 19.12
C ALA A 231 -11.46 -8.18 19.67
N MET A 232 -11.70 -7.19 18.82
CA MET A 232 -12.12 -5.85 19.25
C MET A 232 -13.44 -5.85 20.05
N LEU A 233 -14.42 -6.66 19.63
CA LEU A 233 -15.70 -6.79 20.35
C LEU A 233 -15.56 -7.45 21.72
N THR A 234 -14.69 -8.45 21.82
CA THR A 234 -14.51 -9.25 23.05
C THR A 234 -13.52 -8.63 24.04
N ASP A 235 -12.57 -7.85 23.53
CA ASP A 235 -11.52 -7.21 24.31
C ASP A 235 -12.07 -5.96 25.01
N LYS A 236 -12.44 -6.13 26.28
CA LYS A 236 -12.92 -5.02 27.13
C LYS A 236 -11.88 -3.91 27.29
N THR A 237 -10.59 -4.21 27.11
CA THR A 237 -9.49 -3.24 27.20
C THR A 237 -9.22 -2.52 25.88
N ALA A 238 -9.87 -2.93 24.78
CA ALA A 238 -9.72 -2.25 23.48
C ALA A 238 -10.17 -0.80 23.53
N SER A 239 -11.18 -0.49 24.37
CA SER A 239 -11.63 0.88 24.61
C SER A 239 -10.65 1.69 25.44
N ASP A 240 -9.91 1.06 26.37
CA ASP A 240 -8.93 1.75 27.22
C ASP A 240 -7.71 2.24 26.41
N ARG A 241 -7.47 1.64 25.24
CA ARG A 241 -6.42 2.09 24.30
C ARG A 241 -6.82 3.33 23.49
N LEU A 242 -8.11 3.66 23.44
CA LEU A 242 -8.61 4.74 22.61
C LEU A 242 -8.58 6.08 23.35
N TYR A 243 -7.92 7.07 22.76
CA TYR A 243 -8.01 8.44 23.23
C TYR A 243 -9.11 9.19 22.47
N ILE A 244 -9.79 10.13 23.14
CA ILE A 244 -10.87 10.98 22.57
C ILE A 244 -12.08 10.14 22.10
N THR A 245 -12.56 9.25 22.97
CA THR A 245 -13.89 8.64 22.82
C THR A 245 -14.99 9.67 23.12
N PRO A 246 -16.14 9.68 22.42
CA PRO A 246 -17.24 10.58 22.73
C PRO A 246 -17.78 10.34 24.14
N ASP A 247 -18.27 11.40 24.80
CA ASP A 247 -18.94 11.29 26.10
C ASP A 247 -20.09 10.28 26.02
N GLY A 248 -20.06 9.26 26.90
CA GLY A 248 -21.07 8.19 26.94
C GLY A 248 -20.76 6.95 26.09
N PHE A 249 -19.56 6.81 25.53
CA PHE A 249 -19.16 5.57 24.85
C PHE A 249 -18.99 4.41 25.85
N SER A 250 -19.99 3.54 25.95
CA SER A 250 -19.85 2.20 26.53
C SER A 250 -19.31 1.26 25.45
N CYS A 251 -18.13 0.66 25.72
CA CYS A 251 -17.43 -0.28 24.83
C CYS A 251 -18.38 -1.28 24.17
N THR A 252 -19.27 -1.88 24.94
CA THR A 252 -20.19 -2.93 24.45
C THR A 252 -21.28 -2.42 23.52
N ASP A 253 -21.88 -1.25 23.78
CA ASP A 253 -22.97 -0.74 22.95
C ASP A 253 -22.40 -0.04 21.71
N GLY A 254 -21.30 0.71 21.86
CA GLY A 254 -20.64 1.41 20.77
C GLY A 254 -20.14 0.47 19.67
N TRP A 255 -19.42 -0.61 20.01
CA TRP A 255 -18.94 -1.55 19.00
C TRP A 255 -20.07 -2.34 18.33
N GLN A 256 -21.13 -2.68 19.06
CA GLN A 256 -22.30 -3.36 18.48
C GLN A 256 -23.03 -2.49 17.46
N TRP A 257 -23.20 -1.19 17.73
CA TRP A 257 -23.81 -0.25 16.78
C TRP A 257 -22.96 -0.01 15.51
N PHE A 258 -21.64 -0.16 15.59
CA PHE A 258 -20.74 0.06 14.43
C PHE A 258 -20.50 -1.19 13.58
N LEU A 259 -20.73 -2.38 14.14
CA LEU A 259 -20.47 -3.66 13.45
C LEU A 259 -21.73 -4.35 12.93
N TYR A 260 -22.92 -3.95 13.38
CA TYR A 260 -24.22 -4.33 12.81
C TYR A 260 -24.72 -3.30 11.80
#